data_AF-A0ABD4Z7X5-F1
#
_entry.id   AF-A0ABD4Z7X5-F1
#
_cell.length_a   1.000
_cell.length_b   1.000
_cell.length_c   1.000
_cell.angle_alpha   90.00
_cell.angle_beta   90.00
_cell.angle_gamma   90.00
#
_symmetry.space_group_name_H-M   'P 1'
#
loop_
_entity.id
_entity.type
_entity.pdbx_description
1 polymer ?
#
loop_
_entity_poly.entity_id
_entity_poly.type
_entity_poly.pdbx_seq_one_letter_code
_entity_poly.pdbx_strand_id
1 'polypeptide(L)'
;MVKWSNIVEELYKKSEDIYMQCPTCSTPSYCTDYLEPEKPFNIISLNNCCACLLQLILDNTPNVVMFHFIGSGDDNESFYILDDVFLDVTEDNVVVVPLDKINEYIESIEELDSEKANIIRNLIANKLA
;
A
#
# COMPACT_ATOMS: atom_id res chain seq x y z
N MET A 1 5.80 -2.44 15.89
CA MET A 1 5.44 -1.87 14.57
C MET A 1 4.59 -2.89 13.83
N VAL A 2 3.68 -2.43 12.98
CA VAL A 2 2.72 -3.27 12.24
C VAL A 2 3.43 -3.91 11.05
N LYS A 3 3.28 -5.22 10.84
CA LYS A 3 3.82 -5.96 9.69
C LYS A 3 2.75 -6.20 8.63
N TRP A 4 3.19 -6.49 7.41
CA TRP A 4 2.31 -6.89 6.31
C TRP A 4 1.35 -8.02 6.69
N SER A 5 1.87 -9.08 7.33
CA SER A 5 1.03 -10.22 7.73
C SER A 5 -0.08 -9.84 8.71
N ASN A 6 0.12 -8.80 9.54
CA ASN A 6 -0.94 -8.30 10.42
C ASN A 6 -2.08 -7.66 9.60
N ILE A 7 -1.73 -6.87 8.58
CA ILE A 7 -2.70 -6.20 7.69
C ILE A 7 -3.48 -7.25 6.89
N VAL A 8 -2.79 -8.23 6.32
CA VAL A 8 -3.44 -9.30 5.56
C VAL A 8 -4.36 -10.15 6.44
N GLU A 9 -3.92 -10.52 7.65
CA GLU A 9 -4.77 -11.24 8.60
C GLU A 9 -6.02 -10.42 8.98
N GLU A 10 -5.86 -9.12 9.23
CA GLU A 10 -6.98 -8.25 9.56
C GLU A 10 -7.95 -8.09 8.39
N LEU A 11 -7.43 -7.97 7.17
CA LEU A 11 -8.22 -7.92 5.96
C LEU A 11 -9.02 -9.22 5.78
N TYR A 12 -8.41 -10.40 5.89
CA TYR A 12 -9.14 -11.67 5.81
C TYR A 12 -10.27 -11.79 6.84
N LYS A 13 -10.09 -11.23 8.04
CA LYS A 13 -11.12 -11.26 9.09
C LYS A 13 -12.29 -10.32 8.82
N LYS A 14 -12.03 -9.18 8.18
CA LYS A 14 -12.99 -8.07 8.04
C LYS A 14 -13.52 -7.89 6.63
N SER A 15 -12.95 -8.55 5.62
CA SER A 15 -13.24 -8.29 4.21
C SER A 15 -14.73 -8.42 3.87
N GLU A 16 -15.42 -9.43 4.44
CA GLU A 16 -16.85 -9.64 4.27
C GLU A 16 -17.71 -8.49 4.84
N ASP A 17 -17.22 -7.78 5.86
CA ASP A 17 -17.94 -6.67 6.49
C ASP A 17 -17.64 -5.33 5.81
N ILE A 18 -16.43 -5.16 5.28
CA ILE A 18 -15.96 -3.86 4.77
C ILE A 18 -16.08 -3.71 3.26
N TYR A 19 -16.21 -4.80 2.47
CA TYR A 19 -16.21 -4.69 1.01
C TYR A 19 -17.38 -3.85 0.45
N MET A 20 -18.50 -3.78 1.17
CA MET A 20 -19.62 -2.92 0.78
C MET A 20 -19.29 -1.42 0.83
N GLN A 21 -18.22 -1.03 1.53
CA GLN A 21 -17.70 0.33 1.58
C GLN A 21 -16.73 0.61 0.42
N CYS A 22 -16.36 -0.42 -0.35
CA CYS A 22 -15.48 -0.34 -1.50
C CYS A 22 -16.25 -0.50 -2.81
N PRO A 23 -16.63 0.60 -3.48
CA PRO A 23 -17.40 0.53 -4.74
C PRO A 23 -16.63 -0.18 -5.87
N THR A 24 -15.30 -0.30 -5.75
CA THR A 24 -14.43 -1.02 -6.68
C THR A 24 -14.46 -2.54 -6.51
N CYS A 25 -15.01 -3.05 -5.40
CA CYS A 25 -15.11 -4.47 -5.10
C CYS A 25 -16.52 -5.00 -5.33
N SER A 26 -16.68 -5.99 -6.21
CA SER A 26 -17.94 -6.75 -6.31
C SER A 26 -18.05 -7.83 -5.23
N THR A 27 -16.91 -8.38 -4.80
CA THR A 27 -16.77 -9.37 -3.75
C THR A 27 -15.41 -9.17 -3.05
N PRO A 28 -15.25 -9.59 -1.78
CA PRO A 28 -13.95 -9.49 -1.11
C PRO A 28 -12.86 -10.38 -1.71
N SER A 29 -13.23 -11.49 -2.35
CA SER A 29 -12.26 -12.46 -2.91
C SER A 29 -11.42 -11.88 -4.05
N TYR A 30 -11.93 -10.83 -4.72
CA TYR A 30 -11.20 -10.09 -5.76
C TYR A 30 -9.90 -9.44 -5.26
N CYS A 31 -9.77 -9.27 -3.95
CA CYS A 31 -8.50 -8.92 -3.34
C CYS A 31 -7.88 -10.10 -2.59
N THR A 32 -8.65 -10.77 -1.73
CA THR A 32 -8.09 -11.72 -0.77
C THR A 32 -7.52 -13.00 -1.40
N ASP A 33 -7.93 -13.37 -2.62
CA ASP A 33 -7.35 -14.50 -3.35
C ASP A 33 -5.96 -14.21 -3.93
N TYR A 34 -5.60 -12.92 -4.09
CA TYR A 34 -4.33 -12.48 -4.65
C TYR A 34 -3.30 -12.10 -3.58
N LEU A 35 -3.72 -12.03 -2.31
CA LEU A 35 -2.85 -11.62 -1.23
C LEU A 35 -2.08 -12.80 -0.66
N GLU A 36 -0.75 -12.66 -0.62
CA GLU A 36 0.09 -13.57 0.14
C GLU A 36 0.01 -13.23 1.63
N PRO A 37 -0.23 -14.21 2.53
CA PRO A 37 -0.27 -13.98 3.98
C PRO A 37 1.07 -13.51 4.56
N GLU A 38 2.17 -13.86 3.90
CA GLU A 38 3.52 -13.47 4.28
C GLU A 38 3.99 -12.27 3.45
N LYS A 39 5.09 -11.64 3.90
CA LYS A 39 5.74 -10.54 3.17
C LYS A 39 6.06 -11.02 1.74
N PRO A 40 5.63 -10.30 0.68
CA PRO A 40 5.95 -10.71 -0.68
C PRO A 40 7.46 -10.69 -0.93
N PHE A 41 7.95 -11.60 -1.78
CA PHE A 41 9.37 -11.64 -2.16
C PHE A 41 9.73 -10.61 -3.23
N ASN A 42 8.75 -10.15 -4.01
CA ASN A 42 8.91 -9.21 -5.12
C ASN A 42 7.98 -8.01 -4.93
N ILE A 43 8.23 -6.95 -5.69
CA ILE A 43 7.28 -5.85 -5.81
C ILE A 43 6.04 -6.38 -6.52
N ILE A 44 4.87 -6.19 -5.94
CA ILE A 44 3.60 -6.63 -6.51
C ILE A 44 2.67 -5.45 -6.70
N SER A 45 1.86 -5.51 -7.75
CA SER A 45 0.76 -4.56 -7.98
C SER A 45 -0.55 -5.31 -7.83
N LEU A 46 -1.46 -4.72 -7.05
CA LEU A 46 -2.79 -5.24 -6.80
C LEU A 46 -3.82 -4.26 -7.37
N ASN A 47 -4.99 -4.79 -7.72
CA ASN A 47 -6.05 -4.02 -8.37
C ASN A 47 -6.70 -2.96 -7.46
N ASN A 48 -7.58 -2.16 -8.04
CA ASN A 48 -8.37 -1.13 -7.35
C ASN A 48 -9.27 -1.66 -6.20
N CYS A 49 -9.71 -2.92 -6.26
CA CYS A 49 -10.42 -3.53 -5.15
C CYS A 49 -9.50 -3.71 -3.95
N CYS A 50 -8.27 -4.21 -4.17
CA CYS A 50 -7.26 -4.27 -3.12
C CYS A 50 -6.84 -2.90 -2.61
N ALA A 51 -6.69 -1.92 -3.50
CA ALA A 51 -6.35 -0.55 -3.11
C ALA A 51 -7.35 -0.03 -2.08
N CYS A 52 -8.65 -0.12 -2.40
CA CYS A 52 -9.70 0.33 -1.49
C CYS A 52 -9.74 -0.45 -0.17
N LEU A 53 -9.73 -1.79 -0.22
CA LEU A 53 -9.84 -2.60 1.00
C LEU A 53 -8.62 -2.44 1.91
N LEU A 54 -7.41 -2.41 1.33
CA LEU A 54 -6.19 -2.19 2.11
C LEU A 54 -6.17 -0.79 2.70
N GLN A 55 -6.59 0.24 1.96
CA GLN A 55 -6.69 1.59 2.48
C GLN A 55 -7.62 1.65 3.70
N LEU A 56 -8.82 1.07 3.62
CA LEU A 56 -9.74 1.00 4.75
C LEU A 56 -9.13 0.32 5.98
N ILE A 57 -8.39 -0.78 5.81
CA ILE A 57 -7.72 -1.46 6.92
C ILE A 57 -6.59 -0.60 7.49
N LEU A 58 -5.72 -0.06 6.61
CA LEU A 58 -4.54 0.71 7.00
C LEU A 58 -4.92 1.99 7.75
N ASP A 59 -5.92 2.72 7.26
CA ASP A 59 -6.40 3.96 7.88
C ASP A 59 -6.98 3.73 9.29
N ASN A 60 -7.52 2.52 9.53
CA ASN A 60 -8.07 2.12 10.82
C ASN A 60 -7.06 1.37 11.70
N THR A 61 -5.84 1.12 11.22
CA THR A 61 -4.81 0.39 11.97
C THR A 61 -3.90 1.37 12.73
N PRO A 62 -3.89 1.33 14.08
CA PRO A 62 -3.02 2.21 14.85
C PRO A 62 -1.54 1.99 14.58
N ASN A 63 -0.76 3.06 14.59
CA ASN A 63 0.71 3.05 14.42
C ASN A 63 1.20 2.64 13.02
N VAL A 64 0.33 2.70 12.01
CA VAL A 64 0.77 2.74 10.60
C VAL A 64 1.19 4.18 10.27
N VAL A 65 2.37 4.35 9.70
CA VAL A 65 2.83 5.65 9.22
C VAL A 65 2.18 5.90 7.87
N MET A 66 1.45 7.01 7.74
CA MET A 66 0.73 7.40 6.54
C MET A 66 1.19 8.79 6.08
N PHE A 67 1.32 8.95 4.75
CA PHE A 67 1.56 10.22 4.09
C PHE A 67 0.64 10.37 2.89
N HIS A 68 -0.09 11.47 2.80
CA HIS A 68 -0.85 11.81 1.60
C HIS A 68 0.04 12.63 0.66
N PHE A 69 0.06 12.23 -0.60
CA PHE A 69 0.70 12.95 -1.68
C PHE A 69 -0.38 13.45 -2.64
N ILE A 70 -0.35 14.75 -2.89
CA ILE A 70 -1.21 15.39 -3.88
C ILE A 70 -0.27 15.75 -5.02
N GLY A 71 -0.27 14.92 -6.06
CA GLY A 71 0.56 15.12 -7.23
C GLY A 71 0.09 16.26 -8.12
N SER A 72 0.72 16.41 -9.28
CA SER A 72 0.29 17.33 -10.33
C SER A 72 -0.85 16.71 -11.15
N GLY A 73 -2.03 16.58 -10.53
CA GLY A 73 -3.23 15.94 -11.08
C GLY A 73 -4.30 15.77 -10.00
N ASP A 74 -5.54 15.40 -10.36
CA ASP A 74 -6.61 15.10 -9.39
C ASP A 74 -6.41 13.75 -8.68
N ASP A 75 -5.30 13.05 -8.96
CA ASP A 75 -5.00 11.72 -8.42
C ASP A 75 -4.46 11.85 -7.00
N ASN A 76 -5.27 11.44 -6.02
CA ASN A 76 -4.85 11.36 -4.63
C ASN A 76 -4.07 10.07 -4.40
N GLU A 77 -2.83 10.20 -3.95
CA GLU A 77 -1.99 9.06 -3.59
C GLU A 77 -1.75 9.03 -2.08
N SER A 78 -1.67 7.82 -1.52
CA SER A 78 -1.38 7.61 -0.12
C SER A 78 -0.26 6.59 0.04
N PHE A 79 0.78 7.01 0.77
CA PHE A 79 1.91 6.17 1.10
C PHE A 79 1.75 5.63 2.52
N TYR A 80 1.89 4.32 2.67
CA TYR A 80 1.88 3.67 3.97
C TYR A 80 3.19 2.95 4.19
N ILE A 81 3.73 3.04 5.41
CA ILE A 81 4.94 2.31 5.73
C ILE A 81 4.70 1.40 6.93
N LEU A 82 4.86 0.11 6.69
CA LEU A 82 4.86 -0.96 7.68
C LEU A 82 6.31 -1.28 8.10
N ASP A 83 6.47 -2.26 8.98
CA ASP A 83 7.78 -2.71 9.48
C ASP A 83 8.62 -3.41 8.39
N ASP A 84 7.96 -4.04 7.42
CA ASP A 84 8.58 -4.90 6.41
C ASP A 84 8.20 -4.58 4.97
N VAL A 85 7.18 -3.74 4.75
CA VAL A 85 6.75 -3.27 3.42
C VAL A 85 6.43 -1.78 3.41
N PHE A 86 6.58 -1.19 2.22
CA PHE A 86 6.03 0.10 1.82
C PHE A 86 4.85 -0.14 0.88
N LEU A 87 3.80 0.68 0.99
CA LEU A 87 2.67 0.65 0.08
C LEU A 87 2.48 2.01 -0.57
N ASP A 88 2.34 2.00 -1.90
CA ASP A 88 1.91 3.13 -2.72
C ASP A 88 0.48 2.85 -3.17
N VAL A 89 -0.49 3.58 -2.62
CA VAL A 89 -1.92 3.37 -2.83
C VAL A 89 -2.48 4.52 -3.65
N THR A 90 -3.13 4.19 -4.75
CA THR A 90 -3.89 5.10 -5.61
C THR A 90 -5.35 4.64 -5.68
N GLU A 91 -6.23 5.40 -6.35
CA GLU A 91 -7.60 4.94 -6.58
C GLU A 91 -7.67 3.68 -7.48
N ASP A 92 -6.68 3.52 -8.37
CA ASP A 92 -6.67 2.48 -9.40
C ASP A 92 -5.92 1.21 -8.99
N ASN A 93 -4.92 1.32 -8.12
CA ASN A 93 -4.09 0.19 -7.72
C ASN A 93 -3.39 0.43 -6.38
N VAL A 94 -2.77 -0.62 -5.87
CA VAL A 94 -1.76 -0.52 -4.81
C VAL A 94 -0.52 -1.29 -5.21
N VAL A 95 0.63 -0.66 -5.04
CA VAL A 95 1.94 -1.29 -5.20
C VAL A 95 2.49 -1.62 -3.81
N VAL A 96 2.72 -2.91 -3.55
CA VAL A 96 3.32 -3.39 -2.31
C VAL A 96 4.80 -3.68 -2.57
N VAL A 97 5.66 -2.98 -1.84
CA VAL A 97 7.10 -2.98 -2.02
C VAL A 97 7.75 -3.53 -0.75
N PRO A 98 8.37 -4.71 -0.77
CA PRO A 98 9.21 -5.18 0.33
C PRO A 98 10.31 -4.14 0.61
N LEU A 99 10.54 -3.78 1.88
CA LEU A 99 11.49 -2.71 2.20
C LEU A 99 12.92 -3.02 1.74
N ASP A 100 13.30 -4.28 1.63
CA ASP A 100 14.58 -4.72 1.05
C ASP A 100 14.70 -4.44 -0.46
N LYS A 101 13.58 -4.12 -1.14
CA LYS A 101 13.49 -3.77 -2.56
C LYS A 101 13.10 -2.31 -2.80
N ILE A 102 13.08 -1.47 -1.76
CA ILE A 102 12.59 -0.09 -1.89
C ILE A 102 13.42 0.74 -2.87
N ASN A 103 14.74 0.52 -2.94
CA ASN A 103 15.60 1.26 -3.87
C ASN A 103 15.29 0.90 -5.33
N GLU A 104 15.03 -0.37 -5.62
CA GLU A 104 14.62 -0.83 -6.96
C GLU A 104 13.33 -0.14 -7.40
N TYR A 105 12.35 -0.05 -6.49
CA TYR A 105 11.11 0.67 -6.76
C TYR A 105 11.34 2.17 -6.98
N ILE A 106 12.11 2.84 -6.11
CA ILE A 106 12.42 4.27 -6.22
C ILE A 106 13.12 4.58 -7.56
N GLU A 107 14.09 3.77 -7.97
CA GLU A 107 14.78 3.91 -9.25
C GLU A 107 13.79 3.76 -10.42
N SER A 108 12.85 2.80 -10.34
CA SER A 108 11.86 2.58 -11.39
C SER A 108 10.88 3.75 -11.58
N ILE A 109 10.55 4.48 -10.50
CA ILE A 109 9.65 5.63 -10.57
C ILE A 109 10.38 6.93 -10.84
N GLU A 110 11.68 7.04 -10.53
CA GLU A 110 12.45 8.28 -10.73
C GLU A 110 12.50 8.71 -12.20
N GLU A 111 12.48 7.75 -13.13
CA GLU A 111 12.40 8.02 -14.57
C GLU A 111 11.07 8.66 -14.99
N LEU A 112 10.00 8.42 -14.23
CA LEU A 112 8.63 8.86 -14.52
C LEU A 112 8.24 10.10 -13.72
N ASP A 113 8.56 10.09 -12.42
CA ASP A 113 8.23 11.13 -11.45
C ASP A 113 9.34 11.26 -10.40
N SER A 114 10.30 12.13 -10.73
CA SER A 114 11.44 12.44 -9.85
C SER A 114 11.02 13.11 -8.52
N GLU A 115 9.87 13.77 -8.48
CA GLU A 115 9.38 14.42 -7.25
C GLU A 115 8.88 13.36 -6.28
N LYS A 116 8.01 12.45 -6.75
CA LYS A 116 7.54 11.30 -5.99
C LYS A 116 8.70 10.45 -5.48
N ALA A 117 9.67 10.15 -6.34
CA ALA A 117 10.86 9.38 -5.95
C ALA A 117 11.62 10.03 -4.77
N ASN A 118 11.82 11.35 -4.82
CA ASN A 118 12.51 12.08 -3.75
C ASN A 118 11.70 12.14 -2.45
N ILE A 119 10.37 12.25 -2.53
CA ILE A 119 9.50 12.20 -1.35
C ILE A 119 9.63 10.83 -0.67
N ILE A 120 9.51 9.75 -1.43
CA ILE A 120 9.59 8.39 -0.88
C ILE A 120 10.97 8.13 -0.25
N ARG A 121 12.07 8.58 -0.88
CA ARG A 121 13.41 8.53 -0.27
C ARG A 121 13.46 9.20 1.10
N ASN A 122 12.93 10.42 1.20
CA ASN A 122 12.94 11.18 2.45
C ASN A 122 12.08 10.51 3.52
N LEU A 123 10.92 9.97 3.15
CA LEU A 123 10.04 9.24 4.07
C LEU A 123 10.73 8.00 4.65
N ILE A 124 11.39 7.20 3.80
CA ILE A 124 12.09 5.98 4.22
C ILE A 124 13.30 6.32 5.08
N ALA A 125 14.09 7.32 4.71
CA ALA A 125 15.25 7.76 5.48
C ALA A 125 14.86 8.23 6.88
N ASN A 126 13.76 9.00 7.02
CA ASN A 126 13.28 9.48 8.30
C ASN A 126 12.71 8.37 9.20
N LYS A 127 12.20 7.29 8.62
CA LYS A 127 11.67 6.16 9.39
C LYS A 127 12.78 5.21 9.90
N LEU A 128 13.89 5.12 9.17
CA LEU A 128 15.04 4.26 9.51
C LEU A 128 16.06 4.95 10.43
N ALA A 129 15.93 6.26 10.66
CA ALA A 129 16.78 7.06 11.56
C ALA A 129 16.35 6.96 13.03
#